data_AF-A0A1J5WJJ5-F1
#
_entry.id   AF-A0A1J5WJJ5-F1
#
_cell.length_a   1.000
_cell.length_b   1.000
_cell.length_c   1.000
_cell.angle_alpha   90.00
_cell.angle_beta   90.00
_cell.angle_gamma   90.00
#
_symmetry.space_group_name_H-M   'P 1'
#
loop_
_entity.id
_entity.type
_entity.pdbx_description
1 polymer ?
#
loop_
_entity_poly.entity_id
_entity_poly.type
_entity_poly.pdbx_seq_one_letter_code
_entity_poly.pdbx_strand_id
1 'polypeptide(L)'
;MKKKLIFLYFSTFKKQERDFALLETISHTHSSRVTKIKNIKTAEVYVLKETRIAERGKQERRALKKLEHRNIVKVLFTGHLKVDREVRSGTVMEYGHTSLYNAIINEKLQDKIKEKRKEKRKEILLQILEAVSYIHSKEVAHGSLVAKNILIDPEGMAVKICGFGDSVCRDGPDSTPEEMEEGYAKDVLSVGRLMVFICIGERILKNGFLCLVKEKQLKELLCSQNPRNASLGGNNMADAYMKLEDEVGKDGIDLIGGLYKVGRKERIGFAEVMAHPFFHRNKRAKTAGQLGARPVRRQNE
;
A
#
# COMPACT_ATOMS: atom_id res chain seq x y z
N MET A 1 21.34 -10.94 29.16
CA MET A 1 21.41 -10.99 27.68
C MET A 1 22.35 -9.90 27.18
N LYS A 2 23.46 -10.25 26.51
CA LYS A 2 24.36 -9.25 25.89
C LYS A 2 23.60 -8.54 24.75
N LYS A 3 23.39 -7.22 24.86
CA LYS A 3 22.85 -6.41 23.76
C LYS A 3 23.83 -6.49 22.59
N LYS A 4 23.45 -7.14 21.49
CA LYS A 4 24.26 -7.12 20.26
C LYS A 4 24.12 -5.72 19.65
N LEU A 5 25.16 -4.90 19.80
CA LEU A 5 25.31 -3.67 19.02
C LEU A 5 25.62 -4.04 17.57
N ILE A 6 24.98 -3.36 16.62
CA ILE A 6 25.38 -3.43 15.21
C ILE A 6 26.21 -2.20 14.87
N PHE A 7 27.39 -2.43 14.32
CA PHE A 7 28.16 -1.40 13.63
C PHE A 7 27.81 -1.44 12.15
N LEU A 8 27.11 -0.41 11.69
CA LEU A 8 26.78 -0.23 10.28
C LEU A 8 27.90 0.55 9.61
N TYR A 9 28.62 -0.08 8.67
CA TYR A 9 29.66 0.58 7.89
C TYR A 9 29.03 1.29 6.68
N PHE A 10 28.79 2.59 6.83
CA PHE A 10 28.33 3.45 5.75
C PHE A 10 29.52 3.99 4.97
N SER A 11 29.66 3.62 3.70
CA SER A 11 30.75 4.11 2.82
C SER A 11 30.74 5.63 2.62
N THR A 12 29.65 6.30 2.99
CA THR A 12 29.45 7.74 2.79
C THR A 12 29.66 8.60 4.04
N PHE A 13 29.95 8.03 5.22
CA PHE A 13 30.15 8.83 6.43
C PHE A 13 31.37 8.41 7.25
N LYS A 14 32.27 9.38 7.49
CA LYS A 14 33.18 9.37 8.64
C LYS A 14 32.33 9.45 9.92
N LYS A 15 32.39 8.40 10.74
CA LYS A 15 32.25 8.44 12.21
C LYS A 15 31.13 9.36 12.78
N GLN A 16 29.87 9.06 12.50
CA GLN A 16 28.81 9.34 13.48
C GLN A 16 28.27 8.00 13.97
N GLU A 17 28.87 7.51 15.06
CA GLU A 17 28.39 6.37 15.84
C GLU A 17 27.00 6.69 16.41
N ARG A 18 25.97 6.36 15.63
CA ARG A 18 24.63 6.12 16.15
C ARG A 18 24.61 4.65 16.53
N ASP A 19 24.86 4.38 17.80
CA ASP A 19 24.74 3.02 18.29
C ASP A 19 23.27 2.62 18.24
N PHE A 20 22.96 1.61 17.43
CA PHE A 20 21.66 1.00 17.38
C PHE A 20 21.68 -0.31 18.17
N ALA A 21 20.78 -0.43 19.12
CA ALA A 21 20.48 -1.70 19.76
C ALA A 21 19.50 -2.48 18.89
N LEU A 22 19.84 -3.73 18.59
CA LEU A 22 18.91 -4.70 18.01
C LEU A 22 17.77 -4.98 19.00
N LEU A 23 16.53 -4.92 18.51
CA LEU A 23 15.36 -5.37 19.23
C LEU A 23 14.89 -6.71 18.61
N GLU A 24 13.70 -6.75 18.05
CA GLU A 24 13.06 -7.95 17.50
C GLU A 24 13.15 -8.02 15.96
N THR A 25 13.29 -9.23 15.42
CA THR A 25 13.15 -9.45 13.97
C THR A 25 11.66 -9.43 13.59
N ILE A 26 11.29 -8.49 12.73
CA ILE A 26 9.91 -8.33 12.22
C ILE A 26 9.64 -9.33 11.10
N SER A 27 10.63 -9.56 10.24
CA SER A 27 10.50 -10.46 9.09
C SER A 27 11.85 -11.05 8.70
N HIS A 28 11.82 -12.30 8.25
CA HIS A 28 12.98 -12.99 7.71
C HIS A 28 12.54 -13.79 6.49
N THR A 29 13.08 -13.46 5.32
CA THR A 29 12.84 -14.15 4.05
C THR A 29 14.16 -14.62 3.44
N HIS A 30 14.11 -15.38 2.35
CA HIS A 30 15.31 -15.76 1.60
C HIS A 30 16.10 -14.55 1.07
N SER A 31 15.41 -13.44 0.77
CA SER A 31 15.98 -12.26 0.12
C SER A 31 16.28 -11.10 1.06
N SER A 32 15.66 -11.06 2.25
CA SER A 32 15.86 -9.96 3.20
C SER A 32 15.61 -10.36 4.65
N ARG A 33 16.21 -9.62 5.57
CA ARG A 33 15.87 -9.64 7.00
C ARG A 33 15.50 -8.23 7.44
N VAL A 34 14.40 -8.10 8.18
CA VAL A 34 13.85 -6.83 8.66
C VAL A 34 13.82 -6.89 10.18
N THR A 35 14.59 -6.01 10.82
CA THR A 35 14.76 -6.02 12.27
C THR A 35 14.47 -4.65 12.85
N LYS A 36 13.69 -4.61 13.93
CA LYS A 36 13.45 -3.40 14.70
C LYS A 36 14.72 -3.04 15.45
N ILE A 37 15.10 -1.78 15.40
CA ILE A 37 16.30 -1.26 16.06
C ILE A 37 15.94 -0.03 16.89
N LYS A 38 16.74 0.25 17.92
CA LYS A 38 16.56 1.43 18.77
C LYS A 38 17.84 2.25 18.80
N ASN A 39 17.74 3.54 18.50
CA ASN A 39 18.85 4.47 18.71
C ASN A 39 19.11 4.56 20.22
N ILE A 40 20.34 4.23 20.66
CA ILE A 40 20.67 4.18 22.08
C ILE A 40 20.65 5.58 22.72
N LYS A 41 20.98 6.63 21.94
CA LYS A 41 21.03 8.02 22.43
C LYS A 41 19.65 8.67 22.49
N THR A 42 18.86 8.54 21.43
CA THR A 42 17.54 9.21 21.33
C THR A 42 16.39 8.35 21.83
N ALA A 43 16.62 7.06 22.09
CA ALA A 43 15.60 6.06 22.38
C ALA A 43 14.55 5.86 21.27
N GLU A 44 14.72 6.49 20.10
CA GLU A 44 13.81 6.35 18.96
C GLU A 44 13.94 4.99 18.29
N VAL A 45 12.83 4.52 17.73
CA VAL A 45 12.70 3.21 17.10
C VAL A 45 12.71 3.33 15.59
N TYR A 46 13.47 2.44 14.96
CA TYR A 46 13.65 2.37 13.52
C TYR A 46 13.59 0.93 13.02
N VAL A 47 13.70 0.75 11.72
CA VAL A 47 13.79 -0.56 11.07
C VAL A 47 15.08 -0.65 10.28
N LEU A 48 15.86 -1.70 10.51
CA LEU A 48 16.95 -2.13 9.63
C LEU A 48 16.43 -3.21 8.68
N LYS A 49 16.49 -2.92 7.38
CA LYS A 49 16.31 -3.92 6.33
C LYS A 49 17.67 -4.30 5.76
N GLU A 50 18.01 -5.58 5.89
CA GLU A 50 19.18 -6.18 5.30
C GLU A 50 18.75 -6.93 4.04
N THR A 51 19.09 -6.40 2.87
CA THR A 51 18.78 -7.03 1.59
C THR A 51 19.98 -7.86 1.14
N ARG A 52 19.76 -9.17 0.95
CA ARG A 52 20.79 -10.14 0.54
C ARG A 52 21.07 -10.08 -0.96
N ILE A 53 20.04 -9.80 -1.75
CA ILE A 53 20.15 -9.66 -3.21
C ILE A 53 20.60 -8.23 -3.52
N ALA A 54 21.85 -8.08 -3.98
CA ALA A 54 22.49 -6.78 -4.19
C ALA A 54 21.69 -5.86 -5.12
N GLU A 55 21.20 -6.39 -6.24
CA GLU A 55 20.44 -5.61 -7.24
C GLU A 55 19.13 -5.07 -6.68
N ARG A 56 18.36 -5.88 -5.93
CA ARG A 56 17.16 -5.39 -5.22
C ARG A 56 17.48 -4.28 -4.23
N GLY A 57 18.60 -4.39 -3.51
CA GLY A 57 19.06 -3.36 -2.60
C GLY A 57 19.45 -2.07 -3.33
N LYS A 58 20.12 -2.17 -4.48
CA LYS A 58 20.45 -1.01 -5.32
C LYS A 58 19.18 -0.34 -5.86
N GLN A 59 18.23 -1.12 -6.35
CA GLN A 59 16.99 -0.63 -6.93
C GLN A 59 16.11 0.08 -5.90
N GLU A 60 15.94 -0.52 -4.72
CA GLU A 60 15.22 0.11 -3.62
C GLU A 60 15.84 1.43 -3.20
N ARG A 61 17.17 1.52 -3.11
CA ARG A 61 17.86 2.78 -2.80
C ARG A 61 17.72 3.81 -3.91
N ARG A 62 17.77 3.40 -5.19
CA ARG A 62 17.57 4.29 -6.33
C ARG A 62 16.19 4.93 -6.29
N ALA A 63 15.14 4.12 -6.11
CA ALA A 63 13.78 4.60 -5.99
C ALA A 63 13.61 5.52 -4.76
N LEU A 64 13.96 5.04 -3.57
CA LEU A 64 13.73 5.79 -2.32
C LEU A 64 14.51 7.10 -2.22
N LYS A 65 15.62 7.27 -2.94
CA LYS A 65 16.34 8.55 -3.04
C LYS A 65 15.54 9.65 -3.76
N LYS A 66 14.58 9.28 -4.61
CA LYS A 66 13.75 10.21 -5.39
C LYS A 66 12.42 10.54 -4.71
N LEU A 67 12.07 9.77 -3.68
CA LEU A 67 10.73 9.76 -3.12
C LEU A 67 10.71 10.43 -1.75
N GLU A 68 9.97 11.53 -1.65
CA GLU A 68 9.72 12.25 -0.42
C GLU A 68 8.23 12.56 -0.34
N HIS A 69 7.51 11.74 0.40
CA HIS A 69 6.06 11.85 0.55
C HIS A 69 5.63 11.29 1.90
N ARG A 70 4.63 11.91 2.55
CA ARG A 70 4.16 11.50 3.88
C ARG A 70 3.76 10.01 3.95
N ASN A 71 3.23 9.49 2.83
CA ASN A 71 2.76 8.12 2.69
C ASN A 71 3.77 7.17 2.03
N ILE A 72 5.06 7.51 2.03
CA ILE A 72 6.16 6.63 1.61
C ILE A 72 7.14 6.53 2.79
N VAL A 73 7.71 5.35 3.01
CA VAL A 73 8.67 5.14 4.09
C VAL A 73 9.91 6.03 3.92
N LYS A 74 10.23 6.82 4.94
CA LYS A 74 11.44 7.64 4.98
C LYS A 74 12.67 6.77 5.23
N VAL A 75 13.62 6.84 4.31
CA VAL A 75 14.97 6.30 4.50
C VAL A 75 15.79 7.30 5.29
N LEU A 76 16.41 6.83 6.38
CA LEU A 76 17.35 7.64 7.16
C LEU A 76 18.77 7.48 6.63
N PHE A 77 19.17 6.25 6.34
CA PHE A 77 20.53 5.96 5.85
C PHE A 77 20.60 4.59 5.18
N THR A 78 21.56 4.45 4.28
CA THR A 78 21.78 3.24 3.49
C THR A 78 23.27 2.93 3.38
N GLY A 79 23.65 1.67 3.45
CA GLY A 79 25.06 1.27 3.46
C GLY A 79 25.27 -0.20 3.18
N HIS A 80 26.49 -0.65 3.48
CA HIS A 80 26.91 -2.02 3.33
C HIS A 80 27.07 -2.66 4.70
N LEU A 81 26.58 -3.88 4.80
CA LEU A 81 26.61 -4.70 5.98
C LEU A 81 27.56 -5.86 5.72
N LYS A 82 28.64 -5.95 6.50
CA LYS A 82 29.45 -7.17 6.51
C LYS A 82 28.85 -8.11 7.54
N VAL A 83 28.16 -9.14 7.08
CA VAL A 83 27.62 -10.19 7.96
C VAL A 83 28.29 -11.50 7.58
N ASP A 84 29.07 -12.05 8.50
CA ASP A 84 29.94 -13.19 8.27
C ASP A 84 30.92 -12.90 7.12
N ARG A 85 30.87 -13.68 6.02
CA ARG A 85 31.68 -13.51 4.81
C ARG A 85 30.93 -12.80 3.67
N GLU A 86 29.68 -12.37 3.89
CA GLU A 86 28.83 -11.76 2.87
C GLU A 86 28.68 -10.25 3.05
N VAL A 87 28.62 -9.52 1.93
CA VAL A 87 28.25 -8.11 1.90
C VAL A 87 26.78 -7.99 1.53
N ARG A 88 25.99 -7.39 2.43
CA ARG A 88 24.54 -7.14 2.24
C ARG A 88 24.28 -5.64 2.14
N SER A 89 23.17 -5.27 1.49
CA SER A 89 22.71 -3.88 1.52
C SER A 89 21.92 -3.64 2.81
N GLY A 90 22.34 -2.67 3.62
CA GLY A 90 21.61 -2.24 4.81
C GLY A 90 20.88 -0.94 4.55
N THR A 91 19.57 -0.90 4.83
CA THR A 91 18.77 0.33 4.76
C THR A 91 18.07 0.52 6.10
N VAL A 92 18.27 1.66 6.74
CA VAL A 92 17.49 2.04 7.92
C VAL A 92 16.43 3.06 7.57
N MET A 93 15.24 2.79 8.07
CA MET A 93 14.01 3.48 7.77
C MET A 93 13.25 3.82 9.04
N GLU A 94 12.33 4.77 8.94
CA GLU A 94 11.33 4.98 9.99
C GLU A 94 10.53 3.71 10.27
N TYR A 95 10.04 3.57 11.51
CA TYR A 95 9.21 2.45 11.90
C TYR A 95 7.73 2.71 11.59
N GLY A 96 7.16 1.95 10.66
CA GLY A 96 5.75 2.07 10.24
C GLY A 96 4.75 1.19 11.01
N HIS A 97 5.02 0.85 12.27
CA HIS A 97 4.15 0.03 13.14
C HIS A 97 3.87 -1.40 12.67
N THR A 98 2.88 -1.63 11.79
CA THR A 98 2.50 -2.96 11.31
C THR A 98 2.11 -2.92 9.82
N SER A 99 2.15 -4.08 9.15
CA SER A 99 1.67 -4.15 7.77
C SER A 99 0.14 -4.19 7.75
N LEU A 100 -0.47 -3.61 6.71
CA LEU A 100 -1.90 -3.66 6.46
C LEU A 100 -2.41 -5.11 6.42
N TYR A 101 -1.61 -6.02 5.86
CA TYR A 101 -1.89 -7.45 5.92
C TYR A 101 -2.07 -7.95 7.37
N ASN A 102 -1.08 -7.74 8.23
CA ASN A 102 -1.15 -8.18 9.62
C ASN A 102 -2.26 -7.45 10.39
N ALA A 103 -2.52 -6.19 10.08
CA ALA A 103 -3.54 -5.40 10.74
C ALA A 103 -4.96 -5.92 10.45
N ILE A 104 -5.22 -6.30 9.19
CA ILE A 104 -6.52 -6.85 8.75
C ILE A 104 -6.70 -8.30 9.20
N ILE A 105 -5.66 -9.13 9.10
CA ILE A 105 -5.71 -10.57 9.41
C ILE A 105 -5.71 -10.84 10.92
N ASN A 106 -4.87 -10.15 11.70
CA ASN A 106 -4.78 -10.43 13.15
C ASN A 106 -5.82 -9.65 13.96
N GLU A 107 -6.92 -9.25 13.32
CA GLU A 107 -8.08 -8.52 13.87
C GLU A 107 -7.79 -7.21 14.65
N LYS A 108 -6.52 -6.76 14.75
CA LYS A 108 -6.13 -5.51 15.44
C LYS A 108 -6.82 -4.26 14.87
N LEU A 109 -7.09 -4.26 13.57
CA LEU A 109 -7.88 -3.19 12.94
C LEU A 109 -9.39 -3.43 13.08
N GLN A 110 -9.87 -4.67 13.26
CA GLN A 110 -11.30 -4.96 13.22
C GLN A 110 -12.05 -4.35 14.41
N ASP A 111 -11.52 -4.42 15.63
CA ASP A 111 -12.21 -3.87 16.79
C ASP A 111 -12.18 -2.35 16.85
N LYS A 112 -11.07 -1.70 16.46
CA LYS A 112 -10.93 -0.23 16.44
C LYS A 112 -11.61 0.46 15.26
N ILE A 113 -12.03 -0.31 14.25
CA ILE A 113 -12.66 0.23 13.04
C ILE A 113 -14.18 0.02 13.07
N LYS A 114 -14.74 -0.75 14.01
CA LYS A 114 -16.19 -1.06 14.14
C LYS A 114 -17.12 0.14 13.91
N GLU A 115 -16.79 1.30 14.48
CA GLU A 115 -17.48 2.55 14.19
C GLU A 115 -16.72 3.32 13.10
N LYS A 116 -17.41 3.65 12.00
CA LYS A 116 -16.86 4.28 10.78
C LYS A 116 -15.94 3.38 9.92
N ARG A 117 -16.21 2.07 9.87
CA ARG A 117 -15.47 1.09 9.04
C ARG A 117 -15.22 1.55 7.61
N LYS A 118 -16.28 1.98 6.93
CA LYS A 118 -16.24 2.36 5.52
C LYS A 118 -15.43 3.64 5.29
N GLU A 119 -15.51 4.62 6.18
CA GLU A 119 -14.77 5.89 6.07
C GLU A 119 -13.26 5.68 6.24
N LYS A 120 -12.84 4.95 7.29
CA LYS A 120 -11.42 4.66 7.53
C LYS A 120 -10.79 3.84 6.39
N ARG A 121 -11.52 2.86 5.84
CA ARG A 121 -11.07 2.10 4.67
C ARG A 121 -10.85 2.99 3.43
N LYS A 122 -11.77 3.92 3.19
CA LYS A 122 -11.62 4.91 2.11
C LYS A 122 -10.43 5.84 2.33
N GLU A 123 -10.20 6.27 3.56
CA GLU A 123 -9.05 7.09 3.92
C GLU A 123 -7.72 6.36 3.70
N ILE A 124 -7.61 5.09 4.12
CA ILE A 124 -6.44 4.24 3.85
C ILE A 124 -6.21 4.14 2.34
N LEU A 125 -7.27 3.85 1.57
CA LEU A 125 -7.17 3.72 0.12
C LEU A 125 -6.74 5.03 -0.54
N LEU A 126 -7.26 6.18 -0.08
CA LEU A 126 -6.87 7.48 -0.60
C LEU A 126 -5.39 7.77 -0.36
N GLN A 127 -4.88 7.48 0.85
CA GLN A 127 -3.45 7.64 1.15
C GLN A 127 -2.56 6.74 0.28
N ILE A 128 -2.98 5.50 0.01
CA ILE A 128 -2.27 4.60 -0.92
C ILE A 128 -2.28 5.22 -2.32
N LEU A 129 -3.43 5.72 -2.76
CA LEU A 129 -3.56 6.28 -4.10
C LEU A 129 -2.71 7.54 -4.28
N GLU A 130 -2.76 8.47 -3.33
CA GLU A 130 -1.90 9.67 -3.32
C GLU A 130 -0.42 9.30 -3.40
N ALA A 131 0.01 8.29 -2.63
CA ALA A 131 1.39 7.81 -2.66
C ALA A 131 1.77 7.21 -4.02
N VAL A 132 0.90 6.38 -4.62
CA VAL A 132 1.19 5.75 -5.92
C VAL A 132 1.18 6.78 -7.04
N SER A 133 0.26 7.74 -7.02
CA SER A 133 0.26 8.88 -7.95
C SER A 133 1.57 9.66 -7.87
N TYR A 134 2.04 9.94 -6.64
CA TYR A 134 3.32 10.59 -6.42
C TYR A 134 4.49 9.74 -6.95
N ILE A 135 4.52 8.45 -6.66
CA ILE A 135 5.54 7.50 -7.15
C ILE A 135 5.62 7.54 -8.69
N HIS A 136 4.47 7.46 -9.37
CA HIS A 136 4.39 7.52 -10.83
C HIS A 136 4.85 8.88 -11.38
N SER A 137 4.50 9.99 -10.71
CA SER A 137 4.95 11.34 -11.09
C SER A 137 6.46 11.54 -10.98
N LYS A 138 7.16 10.70 -10.19
CA LYS A 138 8.62 10.68 -10.07
C LYS A 138 9.28 9.70 -11.02
N GLU A 139 8.52 9.22 -12.02
CA GLU A 139 8.99 8.27 -13.03
C GLU A 139 9.50 6.96 -12.41
N VAL A 140 8.80 6.51 -11.37
CA VAL A 140 9.05 5.25 -10.67
C VAL A 140 7.78 4.41 -10.74
N ALA A 141 7.90 3.14 -11.11
CA ALA A 141 6.88 2.12 -10.87
C ALA A 141 7.32 1.27 -9.66
N HIS A 142 6.42 0.99 -8.72
CA HIS A 142 6.77 0.22 -7.53
C HIS A 142 6.95 -1.27 -7.84
N GLY A 143 6.10 -1.84 -8.70
CA GLY A 143 6.23 -3.20 -9.22
C GLY A 143 5.87 -4.33 -8.23
N SER A 144 5.53 -4.02 -6.99
CA SER A 144 5.25 -5.00 -5.92
C SER A 144 4.33 -4.44 -4.82
N LEU A 145 3.30 -3.69 -5.21
CA LEU A 145 2.28 -3.19 -4.29
C LEU A 145 1.43 -4.36 -3.75
N VAL A 146 1.63 -4.71 -2.49
CA VAL A 146 0.89 -5.77 -1.79
C VAL A 146 0.63 -5.34 -0.35
N ALA A 147 -0.37 -5.91 0.31
CA ALA A 147 -0.75 -5.52 1.68
C ALA A 147 0.39 -5.68 2.72
N LYS A 148 1.40 -6.50 2.44
CA LYS A 148 2.61 -6.64 3.28
C LYS A 148 3.57 -5.44 3.14
N ASN A 149 3.51 -4.73 2.02
CA ASN A 149 4.31 -3.55 1.68
C ASN A 149 3.58 -2.22 1.96
N ILE A 150 2.34 -2.31 2.46
CA ILE A 150 1.61 -1.15 2.99
C ILE A 150 1.74 -1.21 4.51
N LEU A 151 2.41 -0.25 5.10
CA LEU A 151 2.50 -0.08 6.54
C LEU A 151 1.36 0.82 7.02
N ILE A 152 0.82 0.52 8.20
CA ILE A 152 -0.26 1.30 8.80
C ILE A 152 -0.01 1.48 10.28
N ASP A 153 -0.20 2.71 10.75
CA ASP A 153 -0.37 3.00 12.16
C ASP A 153 -1.83 2.70 12.57
N PRO A 154 -2.09 1.68 13.41
CA PRO A 154 -3.45 1.34 13.83
C PRO A 154 -4.14 2.41 14.69
N GLU A 155 -3.42 3.42 15.16
CA GLU A 155 -3.95 4.52 15.96
C GLU A 155 -4.28 5.73 15.07
N GLY A 156 -3.27 6.29 14.40
CA GLY A 156 -3.44 7.46 13.53
C GLY A 156 -3.93 7.16 12.10
N MET A 157 -4.07 5.88 11.72
CA MET A 157 -4.40 5.44 10.35
C MET A 157 -3.44 5.95 9.27
N ALA A 158 -2.24 6.40 9.66
CA ALA A 158 -1.23 6.84 8.73
C ALA A 158 -0.69 5.65 7.92
N VAL A 159 -0.77 5.76 6.60
CA VAL A 159 -0.29 4.74 5.66
C VAL A 159 1.09 5.09 5.14
N LYS A 160 1.98 4.11 5.02
CA LYS A 160 3.30 4.27 4.37
C LYS A 160 3.61 3.11 3.44
N ILE A 161 3.93 3.39 2.19
CA ILE A 161 4.39 2.39 1.22
C ILE A 161 5.88 2.10 1.43
N CYS A 162 6.25 0.83 1.44
CA CYS A 162 7.63 0.35 1.53
C CYS A 162 7.88 -0.81 0.55
N GLY A 163 9.13 -1.29 0.45
CA GLY A 163 9.43 -2.49 -0.34
C GLY A 163 9.72 -2.25 -1.82
N PHE A 164 10.51 -1.22 -2.13
CA PHE A 164 10.84 -0.81 -3.51
C PHE A 164 11.91 -1.69 -4.20
N GLY A 165 12.13 -2.91 -3.71
CA GLY A 165 13.17 -3.81 -4.23
C GLY A 165 12.92 -4.32 -5.64
N ASP A 166 11.67 -4.32 -6.08
CA ASP A 166 11.22 -4.71 -7.44
C ASP A 166 10.74 -3.50 -8.26
N SER A 167 11.10 -2.28 -7.84
CA SER A 167 10.70 -1.07 -8.55
C SER A 167 11.41 -0.94 -9.90
N VAL A 168 10.83 -0.18 -10.82
CA VAL A 168 11.48 0.25 -12.07
C VAL A 168 11.57 1.77 -12.01
N CYS A 169 12.74 2.32 -12.28
CA CYS A 169 12.98 3.76 -12.30
C CYS A 169 13.38 4.13 -13.72
N ARG A 170 12.86 5.23 -14.28
CA ARG A 170 13.17 5.62 -15.67
C ARG A 170 14.67 5.79 -15.98
N ASP A 171 15.46 6.19 -14.99
CA ASP A 171 16.93 6.32 -15.07
C ASP A 171 17.68 5.05 -14.62
N GLY A 172 16.97 3.94 -14.48
CA GLY A 172 17.55 2.63 -14.18
C GLY A 172 18.23 2.01 -15.40
N PRO A 173 19.19 1.10 -15.19
CA PRO A 173 20.01 0.51 -16.25
C PRO A 173 19.19 -0.33 -17.23
N ASP A 174 18.10 -0.92 -16.77
CA ASP A 174 17.25 -1.81 -17.58
C ASP A 174 15.99 -1.09 -18.10
N SER A 175 15.72 0.15 -17.68
CA SER A 175 14.43 0.79 -17.88
C SER A 175 14.17 1.17 -19.33
N THR A 176 13.25 0.45 -19.98
CA THR A 176 12.66 0.83 -21.27
C THR A 176 11.33 1.57 -21.07
N PRO A 177 10.84 2.36 -22.06
CA PRO A 177 9.49 2.92 -22.04
C PRO A 177 8.42 1.84 -21.82
N GLU A 178 8.56 0.68 -22.46
CA GLU A 178 7.66 -0.46 -22.36
C GLU A 178 7.63 -1.03 -20.94
N GLU A 179 8.79 -1.20 -20.30
CA GLU A 179 8.88 -1.67 -18.91
C GLU A 179 8.27 -0.68 -17.92
N MET A 180 8.44 0.63 -18.16
CA MET A 180 7.80 1.66 -17.33
C MET A 180 6.28 1.61 -17.47
N GLU A 181 5.76 1.50 -18.70
CA GLU A 181 4.33 1.33 -18.95
C GLU A 181 3.79 0.05 -18.29
N GLU A 182 4.51 -1.06 -18.38
CA GLU A 182 4.14 -2.31 -17.73
C GLU A 182 4.14 -2.18 -16.20
N GLY A 183 5.16 -1.53 -15.64
CA GLY A 183 5.26 -1.24 -14.21
C GLY A 183 4.09 -0.42 -13.71
N TYR A 184 3.72 0.66 -14.40
CA TYR A 184 2.56 1.48 -14.04
C TYR A 184 1.26 0.70 -14.13
N ALA A 185 1.06 -0.05 -15.22
CA ALA A 185 -0.12 -0.88 -15.37
C ALA A 185 -0.23 -1.91 -14.24
N LYS A 186 0.89 -2.55 -13.86
CA LYS A 186 0.97 -3.51 -12.75
C LYS A 186 0.63 -2.87 -11.41
N ASP A 187 1.09 -1.65 -11.16
CA ASP A 187 0.78 -0.90 -9.94
C ASP A 187 -0.72 -0.57 -9.86
N VAL A 188 -1.34 -0.12 -10.95
CA VAL A 188 -2.79 0.16 -11.01
C VAL A 188 -3.61 -1.10 -10.70
N LEU A 189 -3.26 -2.24 -11.31
CA LEU A 189 -3.92 -3.51 -11.02
C LEU A 189 -3.73 -3.92 -9.55
N SER A 190 -2.55 -3.69 -9.00
CA SER A 190 -2.23 -4.00 -7.61
C SER A 190 -3.01 -3.13 -6.62
N VAL A 191 -3.27 -1.87 -6.97
CA VAL A 191 -4.20 -1.00 -6.22
C VAL A 191 -5.61 -1.56 -6.22
N GLY A 192 -6.10 -2.08 -7.34
CA GLY A 192 -7.39 -2.79 -7.39
C GLY A 192 -7.43 -3.98 -6.41
N ARG A 193 -6.37 -4.79 -6.39
CA ARG A 193 -6.22 -5.91 -5.45
C ARG A 193 -6.20 -5.44 -3.99
N LEU A 194 -5.52 -4.33 -3.70
CA LEU A 194 -5.51 -3.72 -2.37
C LEU A 194 -6.89 -3.18 -1.97
N MET A 195 -7.60 -2.51 -2.87
CA MET A 195 -8.95 -2.00 -2.63
C MET A 195 -9.89 -3.14 -2.23
N VAL A 196 -9.90 -4.24 -2.99
CA VAL A 196 -10.67 -5.44 -2.66
C VAL A 196 -10.24 -5.98 -1.28
N PHE A 197 -8.93 -6.18 -1.05
CA PHE A 197 -8.44 -6.69 0.22
C PHE A 197 -8.85 -5.82 1.44
N ILE A 198 -8.79 -4.50 1.31
CA ILE A 198 -9.18 -3.54 2.36
C ILE A 198 -10.68 -3.61 2.66
N CYS A 199 -11.52 -3.76 1.62
CA CYS A 199 -12.97 -3.70 1.75
C CYS A 199 -13.56 -4.99 2.32
N ILE A 200 -13.14 -6.15 1.81
CA ILE A 200 -13.74 -7.44 2.17
C ILE A 200 -12.90 -8.29 3.13
N GLY A 201 -11.60 -8.00 3.30
CA GLY A 201 -10.74 -8.56 4.36
C GLY A 201 -10.73 -10.09 4.48
N GLU A 202 -10.65 -10.57 5.74
CA GLU A 202 -10.54 -11.99 6.15
C GLU A 202 -11.88 -12.75 6.17
N ARG A 203 -13.04 -12.07 6.08
CA ARG A 203 -14.37 -12.74 6.12
C ARG A 203 -14.56 -13.74 4.99
N ILE A 204 -13.73 -13.65 3.96
CA ILE A 204 -13.64 -14.59 2.87
C ILE A 204 -12.45 -15.57 3.07
N LEU A 205 -11.38 -15.19 3.76
CA LEU A 205 -10.24 -16.07 4.06
C LEU A 205 -10.59 -17.21 5.04
N LYS A 206 -11.50 -16.99 6.00
CA LYS A 206 -11.98 -18.06 6.92
C LYS A 206 -12.75 -19.19 6.21
N ASN A 207 -13.28 -18.94 5.00
CA ASN A 207 -13.93 -19.95 4.16
C ASN A 207 -13.06 -20.34 2.93
N GLY A 208 -11.75 -20.11 2.96
CA GLY A 208 -10.82 -20.51 1.89
C GLY A 208 -10.86 -19.64 0.63
N PHE A 209 -11.45 -18.44 0.69
CA PHE A 209 -12.10 -17.85 -0.47
C PHE A 209 -11.41 -16.58 -1.02
N LEU A 210 -10.21 -16.16 -0.56
CA LEU A 210 -9.54 -15.00 -1.19
C LEU A 210 -8.00 -15.00 -1.26
N CYS A 211 -7.33 -16.07 -0.82
CA CYS A 211 -6.00 -16.35 -1.34
C CYS A 211 -6.04 -16.79 -2.81
N LEU A 212 -7.24 -17.06 -3.35
CA LEU A 212 -7.46 -17.83 -4.57
C LEU A 212 -8.62 -17.35 -5.46
N VAL A 213 -9.20 -16.14 -5.29
CA VAL A 213 -9.92 -15.58 -6.45
C VAL A 213 -8.84 -15.24 -7.46
N LYS A 214 -8.52 -16.20 -8.33
CA LYS A 214 -7.57 -16.00 -9.41
C LYS A 214 -8.07 -14.78 -10.18
N GLU A 215 -7.16 -13.95 -10.68
CA GLU A 215 -7.47 -12.73 -11.44
C GLU A 215 -8.57 -12.98 -12.49
N LYS A 216 -8.54 -14.16 -13.10
CA LYS A 216 -9.56 -14.68 -14.02
C LYS A 216 -10.98 -14.76 -13.42
N GLN A 217 -11.15 -15.26 -12.20
CA GLN A 217 -12.45 -15.41 -11.54
C GLN A 217 -13.04 -14.08 -11.08
N LEU A 218 -12.20 -13.16 -10.56
CA LEU A 218 -12.68 -11.81 -10.20
C LEU A 218 -13.06 -11.03 -11.45
N LYS A 219 -12.29 -11.18 -12.53
CA LYS A 219 -12.61 -10.65 -13.86
C LYS A 219 -13.93 -11.19 -14.37
N GLU A 220 -14.11 -12.51 -14.41
CA GLU A 220 -15.36 -13.14 -14.88
C GLU A 220 -16.57 -12.69 -14.07
N LEU A 221 -16.39 -12.48 -12.76
CA LEU A 221 -17.42 -11.92 -11.89
C LEU A 221 -17.74 -10.46 -12.23
N LEU A 222 -16.75 -9.58 -12.31
CA LEU A 222 -16.95 -8.15 -12.59
C LEU A 222 -17.49 -7.87 -13.99
N CYS A 223 -17.16 -8.72 -14.96
CA CYS A 223 -17.59 -8.60 -16.36
C CYS A 223 -18.85 -9.42 -16.68
N SER A 224 -19.45 -10.13 -15.71
CA SER A 224 -20.68 -10.89 -15.92
C SER A 224 -21.86 -9.97 -16.18
N GLN A 225 -22.78 -10.37 -17.08
CA GLN A 225 -24.04 -9.65 -17.29
C GLN A 225 -24.96 -9.72 -16.05
N ASN A 226 -24.80 -10.75 -15.20
CA ASN A 226 -25.58 -10.91 -13.97
C ASN A 226 -24.71 -11.42 -12.81
N PRO A 227 -23.84 -10.57 -12.24
CA PRO A 227 -22.84 -10.97 -11.25
C PRO A 227 -23.45 -11.48 -9.94
N ARG A 228 -24.68 -11.06 -9.62
CA ARG A 228 -25.44 -11.53 -8.44
C ARG A 228 -25.95 -12.97 -8.58
N ASN A 229 -25.91 -13.54 -9.78
CA ASN A 229 -26.34 -14.92 -10.07
C ASN A 229 -25.19 -15.78 -10.63
N ALA A 230 -23.95 -15.31 -10.55
CA ALA A 230 -22.80 -16.00 -11.13
C ALA A 230 -22.41 -17.25 -10.31
N SER A 231 -22.70 -18.44 -10.84
CA SER A 231 -22.19 -19.72 -10.33
C SER A 231 -20.96 -20.14 -11.15
N LEU A 232 -19.80 -19.57 -10.80
CA LEU A 232 -18.53 -19.92 -11.44
C LEU A 232 -17.75 -20.85 -10.52
N GLY A 233 -17.77 -22.16 -10.83
CA GLY A 233 -16.85 -23.15 -10.26
C GLY A 233 -17.10 -23.54 -8.80
N GLY A 234 -18.35 -23.88 -8.44
CA GLY A 234 -18.69 -24.54 -7.17
C GLY A 234 -18.58 -23.68 -5.90
N ASN A 235 -18.17 -22.42 -6.03
CA ASN A 235 -17.95 -21.46 -4.96
C ASN A 235 -18.89 -20.26 -5.17
N ASN A 236 -19.62 -19.81 -4.14
CA ASN A 236 -20.67 -18.79 -4.27
C ASN A 236 -20.10 -17.37 -4.52
N MET A 237 -19.65 -17.11 -5.75
CA MET A 237 -19.07 -15.84 -6.21
C MET A 237 -20.08 -14.68 -6.14
N ALA A 238 -21.37 -14.98 -6.26
CA ALA A 238 -22.45 -14.04 -6.03
C ALA A 238 -22.41 -13.44 -4.61
N ASP A 239 -22.15 -14.25 -3.57
CA ASP A 239 -22.04 -13.75 -2.20
C ASP A 239 -20.86 -12.79 -2.03
N ALA A 240 -19.74 -13.09 -2.69
CA ALA A 240 -18.56 -12.22 -2.67
C ALA A 240 -18.85 -10.89 -3.37
N TYR A 241 -19.54 -10.93 -4.51
CA TYR A 241 -19.98 -9.72 -5.21
C TYR A 241 -20.96 -8.89 -4.38
N MET A 242 -22.02 -9.50 -3.83
CA MET A 242 -23.01 -8.79 -3.03
C MET A 242 -22.38 -8.15 -1.78
N LYS A 243 -21.46 -8.84 -1.11
CA LYS A 243 -20.71 -8.28 0.02
C LYS A 243 -19.81 -7.13 -0.39
N LEU A 244 -19.10 -7.27 -1.52
CA LEU A 244 -18.27 -6.20 -2.06
C LEU A 244 -19.14 -4.99 -2.41
N GLU A 245 -20.27 -5.21 -3.09
CA GLU A 245 -21.23 -4.16 -3.47
C GLU A 245 -21.83 -3.47 -2.25
N ASP A 246 -22.18 -4.19 -1.18
CA ASP A 246 -22.63 -3.57 0.08
C ASP A 246 -21.53 -2.68 0.70
N GLU A 247 -20.28 -3.13 0.65
CA GLU A 247 -19.16 -2.40 1.23
C GLU A 247 -18.77 -1.14 0.45
N VAL A 248 -18.75 -1.23 -0.89
CA VAL A 248 -18.20 -0.16 -1.75
C VAL A 248 -19.27 0.59 -2.57
N GLY A 249 -20.49 0.07 -2.66
CA GLY A 249 -21.56 0.61 -3.48
C GLY A 249 -21.27 0.52 -4.99
N LYS A 250 -22.20 1.01 -5.81
CA LYS A 250 -22.10 0.97 -7.27
C LYS A 250 -20.83 1.65 -7.80
N ASP A 251 -20.50 2.84 -7.29
CA ASP A 251 -19.31 3.59 -7.72
C ASP A 251 -18.01 2.85 -7.35
N GLY A 252 -18.01 2.09 -6.26
CA GLY A 252 -16.84 1.30 -5.88
C GLY A 252 -16.67 0.08 -6.77
N ILE A 253 -17.77 -0.57 -7.14
CA ILE A 253 -17.77 -1.68 -8.11
C ILE A 253 -17.30 -1.17 -9.49
N ASP A 254 -17.78 -0.01 -9.92
CA ASP A 254 -17.36 0.64 -11.17
C ASP A 254 -15.86 0.92 -11.19
N LEU A 255 -15.32 1.52 -10.11
CA LEU A 255 -13.89 1.77 -9.97
C LEU A 255 -13.07 0.47 -10.01
N ILE A 256 -13.50 -0.56 -9.28
CA ILE A 256 -12.83 -1.87 -9.28
C ILE A 256 -12.85 -2.46 -10.70
N GLY A 257 -13.98 -2.36 -11.41
CA GLY A 257 -14.08 -2.79 -12.81
C GLY A 257 -13.07 -2.09 -13.71
N GLY A 258 -12.93 -0.77 -13.59
CA GLY A 258 -11.92 0.01 -14.32
C GLY A 258 -10.47 -0.41 -14.02
N LEU A 259 -10.16 -0.68 -12.74
CA LEU A 259 -8.83 -1.10 -12.28
C LEU A 259 -8.45 -2.52 -12.78
N TYR A 260 -9.45 -3.40 -12.99
CA TYR A 260 -9.26 -4.80 -13.38
C TYR A 260 -9.40 -5.09 -14.88
N LYS A 261 -9.50 -4.06 -15.74
CA LYS A 261 -9.52 -4.27 -17.19
C LYS A 261 -8.24 -4.97 -17.69
N VAL A 262 -8.47 -5.91 -18.62
CA VAL A 262 -7.46 -6.85 -19.16
C VAL A 262 -6.47 -6.13 -20.07
N GLY A 263 -6.98 -5.27 -20.95
CA GLY A 263 -6.16 -4.48 -21.85
C GLY A 263 -5.48 -3.35 -21.08
N ARG A 264 -4.15 -3.27 -21.15
CA ARG A 264 -3.37 -2.19 -20.49
C ARG A 264 -3.86 -0.80 -20.90
N LYS A 265 -4.23 -0.63 -22.18
CA LYS A 265 -4.72 0.63 -22.76
C LYS A 265 -6.17 0.94 -22.38
N GLU A 266 -6.91 -0.07 -21.97
CA GLU A 266 -8.32 0.07 -21.58
C GLU A 266 -8.47 0.28 -20.08
N ARG A 267 -7.45 -0.07 -19.29
CA ARG A 267 -7.40 0.12 -17.84
C ARG A 267 -7.38 1.61 -17.52
N ILE A 268 -8.21 1.97 -16.54
CA ILE A 268 -8.33 3.34 -16.06
C ILE A 268 -6.94 3.89 -15.65
N GLY A 269 -6.62 5.08 -16.11
CA GLY A 269 -5.38 5.77 -15.76
C GLY A 269 -5.44 6.31 -14.33
N PHE A 270 -4.29 6.57 -13.72
CA PHE A 270 -4.26 7.01 -12.31
C PHE A 270 -4.95 8.37 -12.07
N ALA A 271 -4.89 9.28 -13.05
CA ALA A 271 -5.62 10.54 -12.99
C ALA A 271 -7.14 10.33 -12.92
N GLU A 272 -7.67 9.39 -13.69
CA GLU A 272 -9.08 9.02 -13.70
C GLU A 272 -9.49 8.31 -12.39
N VAL A 273 -8.62 7.44 -11.84
CA VAL A 273 -8.82 6.82 -10.52
C VAL A 273 -8.99 7.87 -9.43
N MET A 274 -8.14 8.90 -9.42
CA MET A 274 -8.19 9.98 -8.43
C MET A 274 -9.43 10.88 -8.60
N ALA A 275 -9.92 11.04 -9.83
CA ALA A 275 -11.13 11.81 -10.13
C ALA A 275 -12.44 11.02 -9.91
N HIS A 276 -12.35 9.72 -9.63
CA HIS A 276 -13.50 8.82 -9.62
C HIS A 276 -14.58 9.22 -8.58
N PRO A 277 -15.89 9.17 -8.92
CA PRO A 277 -16.99 9.52 -8.01
C PRO A 277 -16.97 8.82 -6.65
N PHE A 278 -16.40 7.61 -6.60
CA PHE A 278 -16.22 6.81 -5.39
C PHE A 278 -15.57 7.60 -4.22
N PHE A 279 -14.65 8.52 -4.53
CA PHE A 279 -13.94 9.35 -3.54
C PHE A 279 -14.61 10.70 -3.26
N HIS A 280 -15.49 11.19 -4.14
CA HIS A 280 -16.00 12.57 -4.11
C HIS A 280 -17.49 12.72 -3.83
N ARG A 281 -18.25 11.62 -3.81
CA ARG A 281 -19.72 11.63 -3.67
C ARG A 281 -20.23 12.39 -2.43
N ASN A 282 -19.49 12.39 -1.32
CA ASN A 282 -19.87 13.11 -0.09
C ASN A 282 -19.49 14.60 -0.07
N LYS A 283 -18.68 15.09 -1.02
CA LYS A 283 -18.36 16.52 -1.13
C LYS A 283 -19.50 17.30 -1.78
N ARG A 284 -20.17 16.73 -2.80
CA ARG A 284 -21.31 17.37 -3.49
C ARG A 284 -22.57 17.48 -2.64
N ALA A 285 -22.82 16.53 -1.74
CA ALA A 285 -23.98 16.58 -0.83
C ALA A 285 -23.82 17.65 0.27
N LYS A 286 -22.59 17.93 0.72
CA LYS A 286 -22.31 18.97 1.73
C LYS A 286 -22.39 20.39 1.16
N THR A 287 -21.97 20.61 -0.10
CA THR A 287 -22.13 21.92 -0.76
C THR A 287 -23.57 22.22 -1.16
N ALA A 288 -24.38 21.21 -1.50
CA ALA A 288 -25.82 21.40 -1.75
C ALA A 288 -26.61 21.77 -0.48
N GLY A 289 -26.17 21.32 0.70
CA GLY A 289 -26.79 21.66 1.99
C GLY A 289 -26.53 23.09 2.48
N GLN A 290 -25.49 23.77 1.98
CA GLN A 290 -25.15 25.15 2.36
C GLN A 290 -25.80 26.22 1.46
N LEU A 291 -26.32 25.85 0.29
CA LEU A 291 -27.02 26.75 -0.63
C LEU A 291 -28.56 26.76 -0.43
N GLY A 292 -29.06 26.05 0.60
CA GLY A 292 -30.49 25.91 0.89
C GLY A 292 -31.03 26.82 2.01
N ALA A 293 -30.29 27.84 2.46
CA ALA A 293 -30.81 28.82 3.41
C ALA A 293 -31.81 29.75 2.70
N ARG A 294 -33.11 29.49 2.90
CA ARG A 294 -34.23 30.32 2.40
C ARG A 294 -34.09 31.79 2.81
N PRO A 295 -34.51 32.75 1.98
CA PRO A 295 -34.48 34.16 2.33
C PRO A 295 -35.50 34.45 3.44
N VAL A 296 -35.05 35.19 4.46
CA VAL A 296 -35.89 35.73 5.53
C VAL A 296 -36.93 36.65 4.90
N ARG A 297 -38.22 36.30 5.04
CA ARG A 297 -39.34 37.19 4.72
C ARG A 297 -39.26 38.38 5.67
N ARG A 298 -39.05 39.60 5.14
CA ARG A 298 -39.37 40.83 5.85
C ARG A 298 -40.89 40.88 5.99
N GLN A 299 -41.38 40.84 7.22
CA GLN A 299 -42.73 41.31 7.53
C GLN A 299 -42.64 42.84 7.67
N ASN A 300 -43.52 43.52 6.94
CA ASN A 300 -43.84 44.92 7.16
C ASN A 300 -44.66 45.01 8.45
N GLU A 301 -44.24 45.91 9.34
CA GLU A 301 -45.08 46.77 10.18
C GLU A 301 -44.23 47.98 10.58
#